data_AF-A0A925A184-F1
#
_entry.id   AF-A0A925A184-F1
#
_cell.length_a   1.000
_cell.length_b   1.000
_cell.length_c   1.000
_cell.angle_alpha   90.00
_cell.angle_beta   90.00
_cell.angle_gamma   90.00
#
_symmetry.space_group_name_H-M   'P 1'
#
loop_
_entity.id
_entity.type
_entity.pdbx_description
1 polymer ?
#
loop_
_entity_poly.entity_id
_entity_poly.type
_entity_poly.pdbx_seq_one_letter_code
_entity_poly.pdbx_strand_id
1 'polypeptide(L)' 'MKKILLSLALFFSATLTYAQQTYPVNGSYDIRQGLFAFTNANIVVNANQTIRNGTLLIKGQTIESVGTGTTIPK' A
#
# COMPACT_ATOMS: atom_id res chain seq x y z
N MET A 1 44.36 15.97 13.71
CA MET A 1 43.00 16.56 13.63
C MET A 1 42.43 16.62 12.21
N LYS A 2 43.17 17.06 11.19
CA LYS A 2 42.68 17.16 9.80
C LYS A 2 42.06 15.86 9.24
N LYS A 3 42.68 14.70 9.50
CA LYS A 3 42.17 13.38 9.08
C LYS A 3 40.83 13.03 9.74
N ILE A 4 40.68 13.33 11.03
CA ILE A 4 39.46 13.08 11.80
C ILE A 4 38.32 13.98 11.30
N LEU A 5 38.61 15.26 11.04
CA LEU A 5 37.65 16.20 10.47
C LEU A 5 37.18 15.75 9.08
N LEU A 6 38.09 15.26 8.24
CA LEU A 6 37.76 14.73 6.91
C LEU A 6 36.87 13.48 7.00
N SER A 7 37.21 12.53 7.88
CA SER A 7 36.40 11.33 8.10
C SER A 7 34.99 11.66 8.57
N LEU A 8 34.85 12.64 9.47
CA LEU A 8 33.57 13.08 9.98
C LEU A 8 32.73 13.76 8.90
N ALA A 9 33.35 14.63 8.09
CA ALA A 9 32.68 15.28 6.96
C ALA A 9 32.17 14.26 5.93
N LEU A 10 32.98 13.23 5.62
CA LEU A 10 32.57 12.16 4.71
C LEU A 10 31.39 11.35 5.26
N PHE A 11 31.40 11.03 6.56
CA PHE A 11 30.31 10.32 7.21
C PHE A 11 28.99 11.09 7.14
N PHE A 12 29.01 12.40 7.41
CA PHE A 12 27.81 13.23 7.29
C PHE A 12 27.36 13.45 5.84
N SER A 13 28.26 13.44 4.85
CA SER A 13 27.87 13.59 3.45
C SER A 13 26.99 12.44 2.93
N ALA A 14 27.10 11.24 3.52
CA ALA A 14 26.28 10.08 3.16
C ALA A 14 24.78 10.26 3.53
N THR A 15 24.44 11.15 4.47
CA THR A 15 23.02 11.44 4.79
C THR A 15 22.37 12.37 3.77
N LEU A 16 23.16 13.01 2.92
CA LEU A 16 22.68 13.94 1.88
C LEU A 16 22.39 13.24 0.55
N THR A 17 22.71 11.96 0.42
CA THR A 17 22.42 11.19 -0.80
C THR A 17 21.01 10.64 -0.75
N TYR A 18 20.08 11.29 -1.45
CA TYR A 18 18.76 10.73 -1.74
C TYR A 18 18.76 10.13 -3.15
N ALA A 19 18.28 8.89 -3.29
CA ALA A 19 18.10 8.26 -4.61
C ALA A 19 16.86 8.82 -5.33
N GLN A 20 16.83 8.74 -6.66
CA GLN A 20 15.65 9.08 -7.45
C GLN A 20 14.46 8.16 -7.11
N GLN A 21 13.26 8.73 -7.03
CA GLN A 21 12.03 7.97 -6.89
C GLN A 21 11.74 7.18 -8.17
N THR A 22 11.51 5.87 -8.04
CA THR A 22 11.43 4.93 -9.17
C THR A 22 10.09 4.95 -9.92
N TYR A 23 9.08 5.66 -9.43
CA TYR A 23 7.73 5.68 -10.01
C TYR A 23 7.13 7.11 -10.00
N PRO A 24 7.55 7.99 -10.92
CA PRO A 24 6.96 9.31 -11.05
C PRO A 24 5.48 9.17 -11.45
N VAL A 25 4.60 9.89 -10.76
CA VAL A 25 3.18 10.00 -11.12
C VAL A 25 2.92 11.38 -11.71
N ASN A 26 2.03 11.46 -12.70
CA ASN A 26 1.60 12.74 -13.23
C ASN A 26 0.65 13.42 -12.23
N GLY A 27 1.02 14.60 -11.72
CA GLY A 27 0.18 15.40 -10.81
C GLY A 27 0.60 15.35 -9.34
N SER A 28 -0.28 15.81 -8.46
CA SER A 28 -0.05 15.82 -7.00
C SER A 28 0.05 14.39 -6.46
N TYR A 29 1.10 14.15 -5.66
CA TYR A 29 1.44 12.86 -5.10
C TYR A 29 0.44 12.46 -3.98
N ASP A 30 -0.63 11.73 -4.33
CA ASP A 30 -1.56 11.14 -3.37
C ASP A 30 -1.40 9.60 -3.37
N ILE A 31 -0.59 9.07 -2.44
CA ILE A 31 -0.46 7.63 -2.22
C ILE A 31 -1.41 7.18 -1.11
N ARG A 32 -2.72 7.22 -1.37
CA ARG A 32 -3.65 6.46 -0.53
C ARG A 32 -3.57 4.99 -0.91
N GLN A 33 -3.49 4.12 0.09
CA GLN A 33 -3.78 2.71 -0.14
C GLN A 33 -5.22 2.62 -0.65
N GLY A 34 -5.39 2.17 -1.90
CA GLY A 34 -6.71 2.02 -2.50
C GLY A 34 -7.59 1.11 -1.65
N LEU A 35 -8.78 1.58 -1.33
CA LEU A 35 -9.84 0.80 -0.68
C LEU A 35 -10.91 0.51 -1.73
N PHE A 36 -11.12 -0.77 -2.02
CA PHE A 36 -12.05 -1.22 -3.05
C PHE A 36 -13.09 -2.15 -2.44
N ALA A 37 -14.35 -1.96 -2.83
CA ALA A 37 -15.44 -2.87 -2.48
C ALA A 37 -16.06 -3.43 -3.77
N PHE A 38 -15.89 -4.74 -4.00
CA PHE A 38 -16.65 -5.45 -5.02
C PHE A 38 -17.97 -5.87 -4.40
N THR A 39 -19.09 -5.44 -4.96
CA THR A 39 -20.42 -5.67 -4.40
C THR A 39 -21.27 -6.52 -5.34
N ASN A 40 -22.32 -7.15 -4.78
CA ASN A 40 -23.22 -8.03 -5.52
C ASN A 40 -22.49 -9.14 -6.32
N ALA A 41 -21.40 -9.66 -5.74
CA ALA A 41 -20.55 -10.64 -6.40
C ALA A 41 -20.88 -12.07 -5.97
N ASN A 42 -20.64 -13.04 -6.86
CA ASN A 42 -20.58 -14.45 -6.50
C ASN A 42 -19.12 -14.81 -6.21
N ILE A 43 -18.77 -14.94 -4.94
CA ILE A 43 -17.37 -15.04 -4.47
C ILE A 43 -17.09 -16.47 -4.01
N VAL A 44 -16.20 -17.15 -4.70
CA VAL A 44 -15.68 -18.47 -4.28
C VAL A 44 -14.50 -18.24 -3.35
N VAL A 45 -14.69 -18.45 -2.05
CA VAL A 45 -13.64 -18.22 -1.04
C VAL A 45 -12.69 -19.41 -0.96
N ASN A 46 -13.26 -20.62 -1.01
CA ASN A 46 -12.53 -21.88 -1.05
C ASN A 46 -13.41 -22.97 -1.68
N ALA A 47 -12.90 -24.20 -1.77
CA ALA A 47 -13.58 -25.32 -2.41
C ALA A 47 -15.00 -25.60 -1.85
N ASN A 48 -15.23 -25.31 -0.57
CA ASN A 48 -16.48 -25.64 0.12
C ASN A 48 -17.38 -24.42 0.37
N GLN A 49 -16.90 -23.20 0.08
CA GLN A 49 -17.58 -21.97 0.44
C GLN A 49 -17.67 -21.01 -0.74
N THR A 50 -18.91 -20.80 -1.18
CA THR A 50 -19.27 -19.77 -2.16
C THR A 50 -20.28 -18.82 -1.54
N ILE A 51 -20.01 -17.52 -1.63
CA ILE A 51 -20.87 -16.46 -1.11
C ILE A 51 -21.55 -15.80 -2.30
N ARG A 52 -22.87 -15.98 -2.40
CA ARG A 52 -23.71 -15.30 -3.41
C ARG A 52 -24.13 -13.93 -2.90
N ASN A 53 -24.21 -12.95 -3.81
CA ASN A 53 -24.57 -11.56 -3.52
C ASN A 53 -23.71 -10.97 -2.39
N GLY A 54 -22.43 -11.35 -2.36
CA GLY A 54 -21.47 -10.93 -1.34
C GLY A 54 -20.74 -9.64 -1.69
N THR A 55 -20.04 -9.12 -0.69
CA THR A 55 -19.12 -7.99 -0.81
C THR A 55 -17.71 -8.44 -0.43
N LEU A 56 -16.72 -8.09 -1.26
CA LEU A 56 -15.28 -8.26 -1.00
C LEU A 56 -14.64 -6.89 -0.80
N LEU A 57 -14.08 -6.66 0.39
CA LEU A 57 -13.36 -5.43 0.74
C LEU A 57 -11.86 -5.67 0.66
N ILE A 58 -11.17 -4.88 -0.15
CA ILE A 58 -9.72 -4.94 -0.34
C ILE A 58 -9.10 -3.60 0.04
N LYS A 59 -8.07 -3.62 0.88
CA LYS A 59 -7.25 -2.45 1.21
C LYS A 59 -5.81 -2.71 0.81
N GLY A 60 -5.35 -1.98 -0.20
CA GLY A 60 -4.03 -2.22 -0.79
C GLY A 60 -3.93 -3.66 -1.31
N GLN A 61 -3.10 -4.48 -0.65
CA GLN A 61 -2.84 -5.88 -1.02
C GLN A 61 -3.54 -6.90 -0.10
N THR A 62 -4.40 -6.43 0.80
CA THR A 62 -5.02 -7.26 1.83
C THR A 62 -6.53 -7.34 1.64
N ILE A 63 -7.08 -8.55 1.75
CA ILE A 63 -8.53 -8.75 1.88
C ILE A 63 -8.90 -8.43 3.33
N GLU A 64 -9.60 -7.31 3.54
CA GLU A 64 -10.04 -6.86 4.85
C GLU A 64 -11.28 -7.65 5.33
N SER A 65 -12.21 -7.93 4.41
CA SER A 65 -13.40 -8.73 4.72
C SER A 65 -14.08 -9.29 3.48
N VAL A 66 -14.80 -10.39 3.66
CA VAL A 66 -15.62 -11.03 2.62
C VAL A 66 -16.88 -11.61 3.25
N GLY A 67 -18.06 -11.28 2.70
CA GLY A 67 -19.33 -11.69 3.31
C GLY A 67 -20.56 -11.07 2.68
N THR A 68 -21.73 -11.61 3.03
CA THR A 68 -23.01 -10.94 2.78
C THR A 68 -23.23 -9.83 3.80
N GLY A 69 -23.61 -8.63 3.36
CA GLY A 69 -23.91 -7.51 4.27
C GLY A 69 -22.68 -6.86 4.92
N THR A 70 -21.47 -7.07 4.38
CA THR A 70 -20.26 -6.37 4.82
C THR A 70 -20.47 -4.85 4.75
N THR A 71 -20.21 -4.15 5.84
CA THR A 71 -20.26 -2.68 5.89
C THR A 71 -19.14 -2.09 5.05
N ILE A 72 -19.49 -1.26 4.07
CA ILE A 72 -18.54 -0.53 3.24
C ILE A 72 -18.19 0.78 3.96
N PRO A 73 -16.92 1.05 4.29
CA PRO A 73 -16.50 2.32 4.87
C PRO A 73 -16.84 3.49 3.91
N LYS A 74 -17.31 4.61 4.47
CA LYS A 74 -17.63 5.84 3.73
C LYS A 74 -16.45 6.79 3.66
#